data_AF-A0A183JSF9-F1
#
_entry.id   AF-A0A183JSF9-F1
#
_cell.length_a   1.000
_cell.length_b   1.000
_cell.length_c   1.000
_cell.angle_alpha   90.00
_cell.angle_beta   90.00
_cell.angle_gamma   90.00
#
_symmetry.space_group_name_H-M   'P 1'
#
loop_
_entity.id
_entity.type
_entity.pdbx_description
1 polymer ?
#
loop_
_entity_poly.entity_id
_entity_poly.type
_entity_poly.pdbx_seq_one_letter_code
_entity_poly.pdbx_strand_id
1 'polypeptide(L)'
;MKDPGTGGLVDIQDMKENVVINGAIKLTDELAILPNGDIVATKPLIENQRFIIAENISQISDRNVYGTHSGEMIVGAEVDDNGIIHLPDSTLAITVSLDKDRYVILKNNKTQRESIFDRRLGTELVNATLHHNGMIKLATG
;
A
#
# COMPACT_ATOMS: atom_id res chain seq x y z
N MET A 1 5.08 -18.07 8.00
CA MET A 1 6.12 -17.04 7.82
C MET A 1 6.66 -17.18 6.42
N LYS A 2 6.80 -16.07 5.67
CA LYS A 2 7.61 -16.09 4.46
C LYS A 2 9.06 -15.92 4.89
N ASP A 3 9.92 -16.86 4.48
CA ASP A 3 11.36 -16.72 4.71
C ASP A 3 11.85 -15.48 3.95
N PRO A 4 12.75 -14.66 4.53
CA PRO A 4 13.42 -13.61 3.79
C PRO A 4 14.05 -14.22 2.53
N GLY A 5 13.81 -13.61 1.37
CA GLY A 5 14.34 -14.11 0.12
C GLY A 5 15.86 -14.36 0.24
N THR A 6 16.31 -15.55 -0.15
CA THR A 6 17.73 -15.85 -0.42
C THR A 6 18.26 -15.11 -1.65
N GLY A 7 17.62 -13.99 -2.03
CA GLY A 7 17.50 -13.47 -3.39
C GLY A 7 18.73 -12.78 -3.95
N GLY A 8 19.87 -12.85 -3.26
CA GLY A 8 21.09 -12.17 -3.67
C GLY A 8 21.02 -10.65 -3.53
N LEU A 9 22.12 -9.99 -3.89
CA LEU A 9 22.20 -8.54 -3.93
C LEU A 9 21.35 -8.03 -5.11
N VAL A 10 20.56 -7.00 -4.85
CA VAL A 10 19.80 -6.26 -5.86
C VAL A 10 20.22 -4.79 -5.85
N ASP A 11 20.20 -4.17 -7.02
CA ASP A 11 20.37 -2.74 -7.16
C ASP A 11 18.99 -2.08 -7.07
N ILE A 12 18.85 -1.12 -6.17
CA ILE A 12 17.63 -0.34 -6.00
C ILE A 12 17.81 1.01 -6.66
N GLN A 13 16.95 1.34 -7.62
CA GLN A 13 16.86 2.68 -8.14
C GLN A 13 15.95 3.50 -7.23
N ASP A 14 16.54 4.38 -6.43
CA ASP A 14 15.82 5.36 -5.63
C ASP A 14 15.37 6.49 -6.55
N MET A 15 14.05 6.57 -6.79
CA MET A 15 13.45 7.56 -7.67
C MET A 15 13.30 8.94 -7.02
N LYS A 16 13.34 9.02 -5.69
CA LYS A 16 13.24 10.27 -4.94
C LYS A 16 14.56 11.03 -5.00
N GLU A 17 15.66 10.33 -4.75
CA GLU A 17 17.01 10.90 -4.77
C GLU A 17 17.68 10.77 -6.15
N ASN A 18 17.08 10.00 -7.06
CA ASN A 18 17.60 9.69 -8.40
C ASN A 18 19.00 9.04 -8.37
N VAL A 19 19.18 8.06 -7.48
CA VAL A 19 20.44 7.32 -7.29
C VAL A 19 20.23 5.80 -7.38
N VAL A 20 21.31 5.07 -7.65
CA VAL A 20 21.33 3.61 -7.55
C VAL A 20 22.00 3.21 -6.23
N ILE A 21 21.26 2.49 -5.40
CA ILE A 21 21.74 1.90 -4.16
C ILE A 21 22.16 0.46 -4.45
N ASN A 22 23.46 0.22 -4.38
CA ASN A 22 24.04 -1.10 -4.59
C ASN A 22 24.05 -1.90 -3.28
N GLY A 23 23.91 -3.21 -3.39
CA GLY A 23 24.08 -4.12 -2.24
C GLY A 23 22.86 -4.25 -1.33
N ALA A 24 21.68 -3.87 -1.79
CA ALA A 24 20.44 -4.18 -1.08
C ALA A 24 20.16 -5.69 -1.13
N ILE A 25 19.49 -6.22 -0.12
CA ILE A 25 19.11 -7.63 -0.02
C ILE A 25 17.62 -7.74 -0.31
N LYS A 26 17.25 -8.54 -1.31
CA LYS A 26 15.84 -8.79 -1.61
C LYS A 26 15.17 -9.51 -0.42
N LEU A 27 14.12 -8.91 0.15
CA LEU A 27 13.36 -9.48 1.26
C LEU A 27 12.14 -10.24 0.76
N THR A 28 11.37 -9.63 -0.15
CA THR A 28 10.26 -10.23 -0.91
C THR A 28 10.32 -9.73 -2.35
N ASP A 29 9.33 -10.05 -3.18
CA ASP A 29 9.23 -9.46 -4.53
C ASP A 29 8.93 -7.94 -4.50
N GLU A 30 8.44 -7.43 -3.38
CA GLU A 30 7.98 -6.04 -3.23
C GLU A 30 8.75 -5.28 -2.13
N LEU A 31 9.71 -5.93 -1.46
CA LEU A 31 10.49 -5.35 -0.37
C LEU A 31 11.97 -5.72 -0.48
N ALA A 32 12.84 -4.79 -0.10
CA ALA A 32 14.27 -5.01 0.04
C ALA A 32 14.81 -4.38 1.33
N ILE A 33 15.92 -4.90 1.83
CA ILE A 33 16.71 -4.33 2.93
C ILE A 33 17.89 -3.59 2.31
N LEU A 34 18.00 -2.30 2.55
CA LEU A 34 19.11 -1.47 2.11
C LEU A 34 20.38 -1.77 2.94
N PRO A 35 21.59 -1.39 2.45
CA PRO A 35 22.84 -1.61 3.18
C PRO A 35 22.90 -0.98 4.57
N ASN A 36 22.12 0.09 4.81
CA ASN A 36 22.00 0.74 6.11
C ASN A 36 21.04 0.01 7.08
N GLY A 37 20.37 -1.06 6.63
CA GLY A 37 19.42 -1.86 7.39
C GLY A 37 17.95 -1.46 7.19
N ASP A 38 17.67 -0.36 6.48
CA ASP A 38 16.29 0.08 6.25
C ASP A 38 15.55 -0.87 5.30
N ILE A 39 14.28 -1.15 5.61
CA ILE A 39 13.40 -1.87 4.69
C ILE A 39 12.70 -0.85 3.81
N VAL A 40 12.66 -1.10 2.50
CA VAL A 40 11.96 -0.26 1.53
C VAL A 40 11.03 -1.07 0.64
N ALA A 41 9.94 -0.44 0.23
CA ALA A 41 9.13 -0.89 -0.89
C ALA A 41 9.93 -0.81 -2.19
N THR A 42 9.90 -1.89 -2.94
CA THR A 42 10.40 -1.93 -4.31
C THR A 42 9.22 -1.76 -5.28
N LYS A 43 9.43 -2.13 -6.54
CA LYS A 43 8.35 -2.15 -7.54
C LYS A 43 7.21 -3.07 -7.07
N PRO A 44 5.95 -2.60 -7.06
CA PRO A 44 4.82 -3.45 -6.74
C PRO A 44 4.55 -4.48 -7.85
N LEU A 45 4.00 -5.64 -7.47
CA LEU A 45 3.61 -6.71 -8.38
C LEU A 45 2.38 -6.33 -9.22
N ILE A 46 1.49 -5.52 -8.66
CA ILE A 46 0.29 -5.03 -9.33
C ILE A 46 0.51 -3.59 -9.77
N GLU A 47 0.26 -3.33 -11.05
CA GLU A 47 0.34 -1.99 -11.62
C GLU A 47 -0.60 -1.02 -10.87
N ASN A 48 -0.14 0.20 -10.63
CA ASN A 48 -0.85 1.26 -9.88
C ASN A 48 -1.07 0.98 -8.38
N GLN A 49 -0.54 -0.11 -7.82
CA GLN A 49 -0.52 -0.31 -6.37
C GLN A 49 0.28 0.80 -5.70
N ARG A 50 -0.36 1.57 -4.82
CA ARG A 50 0.26 2.73 -4.14
C ARG A 50 0.89 2.39 -2.78
N PHE A 51 0.47 1.28 -2.18
CA PHE A 51 0.88 0.87 -0.85
C PHE A 51 1.23 -0.62 -0.79
N ILE A 52 2.27 -1.01 -0.07
CA ILE A 52 2.56 -2.41 0.22
C ILE A 52 2.33 -2.63 1.71
N ILE A 53 1.57 -3.68 2.04
CA ILE A 53 1.38 -4.13 3.42
C ILE A 53 2.39 -5.25 3.65
N ALA A 54 3.39 -4.98 4.47
CA ALA A 54 4.38 -5.95 4.87
C ALA A 54 3.91 -6.66 6.15
N GLU A 55 3.58 -7.94 6.04
CA GLU A 55 3.19 -8.77 7.16
C GLU A 55 3.77 -10.18 7.03
N ASN A 56 3.90 -10.88 8.16
CA ASN A 56 4.38 -12.27 8.22
C ASN A 56 5.80 -12.49 7.66
N ILE A 57 6.68 -11.49 7.79
CA ILE A 57 8.09 -11.54 7.36
C ILE A 57 9.00 -11.63 8.59
N SER A 58 9.97 -12.54 8.58
CA SER A 58 10.80 -12.93 9.74
C SER A 58 11.72 -11.83 10.34
N GLN A 59 11.61 -10.58 9.89
CA GLN A 59 12.36 -9.42 10.40
C GLN A 59 11.45 -8.20 10.65
N ILE A 60 10.15 -8.36 10.41
CA ILE A 60 9.14 -7.32 10.54
C ILE A 60 8.22 -7.80 11.66
N SER A 61 8.35 -7.19 12.84
CA SER A 61 7.59 -7.57 14.03
C SER A 61 6.11 -7.24 13.94
N ASP A 62 5.73 -6.33 13.04
CA ASP A 62 4.41 -5.72 12.98
C ASP A 62 3.94 -5.54 11.53
N ARG A 63 2.62 -5.46 11.31
CA ARG A 63 2.07 -5.16 9.99
C ARG A 63 2.41 -3.71 9.61
N ASN A 64 3.39 -3.54 8.73
CA ASN A 64 3.89 -2.23 8.30
C ASN A 64 3.33 -1.84 6.93
N VAL A 65 3.18 -0.53 6.69
CA VAL A 65 2.74 0.01 5.40
C VAL A 65 3.86 0.80 4.76
N TYR A 66 4.14 0.53 3.49
CA TYR A 66 5.14 1.22 2.70
C TYR A 66 4.50 1.93 1.50
N GLY A 67 4.92 3.14 1.20
CA GLY A 67 4.52 3.84 -0.02
C GLY A 67 5.34 3.36 -1.21
N THR A 68 4.70 2.94 -2.30
CA THR A 68 5.43 2.44 -3.49
C THR A 68 6.15 3.55 -4.27
N HIS A 69 5.71 4.80 -4.10
CA HIS A 69 6.36 5.94 -4.75
C HIS A 69 7.63 6.39 -4.04
N SER A 70 7.61 6.47 -2.70
CA SER A 70 8.78 6.87 -1.91
C SER A 70 9.70 5.70 -1.56
N GLY A 71 9.19 4.47 -1.58
CA GLY A 71 9.87 3.30 -1.02
C GLY A 71 9.83 3.25 0.51
N GLU A 72 9.42 4.33 1.17
CA GLU A 72 9.56 4.50 2.62
C GLU A 72 8.38 3.89 3.39
N MET A 73 8.66 3.47 4.63
CA MET A 73 7.64 3.10 5.60
C MET A 73 6.82 4.33 6.00
N ILE A 74 5.50 4.18 6.03
CA ILE A 74 4.58 5.22 6.51
C ILE A 74 4.42 5.06 8.02
N VAL A 75 5.25 5.78 8.77
CA VAL A 75 5.25 5.73 10.24
C VAL A 75 3.88 6.13 10.79
N GLY A 76 3.30 5.29 11.65
CA GLY A 76 1.99 5.51 12.26
C GLY A 76 0.80 5.11 11.38
N ALA A 77 1.03 4.53 10.20
CA ALA A 77 -0.05 3.88 9.46
C ALA A 77 -0.46 2.59 10.15
N GLU A 78 -1.76 2.35 10.24
CA GLU A 78 -2.35 1.13 10.81
C GLU A 78 -3.16 0.42 9.74
N VAL A 79 -3.26 -0.91 9.84
CA VAL A 79 -4.08 -1.70 8.91
C VAL A 79 -5.04 -2.57 9.70
N ASP A 80 -6.33 -2.39 9.46
CA ASP A 80 -7.37 -3.17 10.14
C ASP A 80 -7.54 -4.58 9.55
N ASP A 81 -8.37 -5.39 10.20
CA ASP A 81 -8.65 -6.78 9.80
C ASP A 81 -9.29 -6.90 8.41
N ASN A 82 -9.90 -5.82 7.90
CA ASN A 82 -10.47 -5.78 6.56
C ASN A 82 -9.42 -5.42 5.48
N GLY A 83 -8.20 -5.10 5.90
CA GLY A 83 -7.11 -4.65 5.04
C GLY A 83 -7.25 -3.19 4.61
N ILE A 84 -7.95 -2.36 5.40
CA ILE A 84 -8.00 -0.91 5.19
C ILE A 84 -6.81 -0.27 5.88
N ILE A 85 -6.11 0.59 5.14
CA ILE A 85 -4.98 1.35 5.63
C ILE A 85 -5.51 2.66 6.21
N HIS A 86 -5.27 2.89 7.50
CA HIS A 86 -5.53 4.16 8.19
C HIS A 86 -4.22 4.94 8.20
N LEU A 87 -4.16 6.02 7.43
CA LEU A 87 -2.96 6.85 7.32
C LEU A 87 -2.84 7.82 8.51
N PRO A 88 -1.61 8.29 8.85
CA PRO A 88 -1.38 9.17 10.00
C PRO A 88 -2.17 10.49 9.94
N ASP A 89 -2.43 10.98 8.73
CA ASP A 89 -3.22 12.19 8.46
C ASP A 89 -4.74 11.97 8.60
N SER A 90 -5.15 10.81 9.12
CA SER A 90 -6.55 10.39 9.22
C SER A 90 -7.26 10.23 7.88
N THR A 91 -6.53 10.03 6.77
CA THR A 91 -7.12 9.54 5.52
C THR A 91 -7.15 8.01 5.48
N LEU A 92 -7.95 7.45 4.57
CA LEU A 92 -8.03 6.01 4.35
C LEU A 92 -7.39 5.65 3.01
N ALA A 93 -6.80 4.47 2.94
CA ALA A 93 -6.28 3.90 1.71
C ALA A 93 -6.57 2.39 1.66
N ILE A 94 -6.42 1.82 0.46
CA ILE A 94 -6.60 0.40 0.21
C ILE A 94 -5.47 -0.12 -0.69
N THR A 95 -5.30 -1.44 -0.68
CA THR A 95 -4.55 -2.12 -1.72
C THR A 95 -5.45 -2.56 -2.88
N VAL A 96 -4.85 -2.74 -4.05
CA VAL A 96 -5.49 -3.36 -5.21
C VAL A 96 -5.86 -4.80 -4.84
N SER A 97 -7.08 -5.20 -5.18
CA SER A 97 -7.61 -6.53 -4.91
C SER A 97 -8.48 -6.97 -6.09
N LEU A 98 -8.15 -8.15 -6.62
CA LEU A 98 -8.84 -8.75 -7.76
C LEU A 98 -9.89 -9.80 -7.35
N ASP A 99 -9.94 -10.14 -6.08
CA ASP A 99 -10.77 -11.17 -5.45
C ASP A 99 -11.96 -10.60 -4.65
N LYS A 100 -11.87 -9.36 -4.17
CA LYS A 100 -12.97 -8.67 -3.47
C LYS A 100 -13.87 -7.88 -4.44
N ASP A 101 -15.02 -7.44 -3.91
CA ASP A 101 -15.93 -6.53 -4.59
C ASP A 101 -15.18 -5.30 -5.10
N ARG A 102 -15.50 -4.89 -6.33
CA ARG A 102 -14.79 -3.81 -7.01
C ARG A 102 -14.85 -2.50 -6.23
N TYR A 103 -16.01 -2.14 -5.71
CA TYR A 103 -16.18 -0.89 -4.96
C TYR A 103 -16.35 -1.17 -3.48
N VAL A 104 -15.69 -0.36 -2.65
CA VAL A 104 -15.89 -0.39 -1.20
C VAL A 104 -16.17 1.01 -0.70
N ILE A 105 -17.19 1.13 0.15
CA ILE A 105 -17.57 2.37 0.81
C ILE A 105 -17.03 2.28 2.23
N LEU A 106 -16.17 3.22 2.59
CA LEU A 106 -15.51 3.24 3.89
C LEU A 106 -15.89 4.53 4.60
N LYS A 107 -16.38 4.39 5.83
CA LYS A 107 -16.61 5.53 6.71
C LYS A 107 -15.41 5.70 7.63
N ASN A 108 -14.77 6.85 7.53
CA ASN A 108 -13.68 7.20 8.42
C ASN A 108 -14.24 7.54 9.81
N ASN A 109 -13.88 6.77 10.83
CA ASN A 109 -14.42 6.98 12.18
C ASN A 109 -13.89 8.26 12.85
N LYS A 110 -12.71 8.76 12.45
CA LYS A 110 -12.12 10.00 12.98
C LYS A 110 -12.77 11.24 12.37
N THR A 111 -12.98 11.25 11.05
CA THR A 111 -13.50 12.42 10.32
C THR A 111 -14.98 12.35 9.97
N GLN A 112 -15.61 11.18 10.17
CA GLN A 112 -16.97 10.84 9.73
C GLN A 112 -17.18 10.90 8.20
N ARG A 113 -16.12 11.14 7.42
CA ARG A 113 -16.16 11.19 5.95
C ARG A 113 -16.37 9.80 5.38
N GLU A 114 -17.36 9.68 4.49
CA GLU A 114 -17.51 8.51 3.63
C GLU A 114 -16.62 8.66 2.39
N SER A 115 -15.94 7.59 2.02
CA SER A 115 -15.03 7.53 0.89
C SER A 115 -15.35 6.28 0.07
N ILE A 116 -15.41 6.43 -1.26
CA ILE A 116 -15.66 5.32 -2.18
C ILE A 116 -14.34 4.97 -2.85
N PHE A 117 -13.91 3.71 -2.76
CA PHE A 117 -12.69 3.25 -3.40
C PHE A 117 -12.99 2.23 -4.50
N ASP A 118 -12.19 2.26 -5.56
CA ASP A 118 -12.11 1.19 -6.57
C ASP A 118 -10.94 0.27 -6.22
N ARG A 119 -11.25 -0.94 -5.77
CA ARG A 119 -10.27 -1.99 -5.43
C ARG A 119 -9.49 -2.49 -6.64
N ARG A 120 -9.94 -2.26 -7.87
CA ARG A 120 -9.16 -2.64 -9.07
C ARG A 120 -8.08 -1.61 -9.41
N LEU A 121 -8.26 -0.38 -8.92
CA LEU A 121 -7.32 0.72 -9.14
C LEU A 121 -6.52 1.06 -7.87
N GLY A 122 -6.93 0.57 -6.70
CA GLY A 122 -6.29 0.91 -5.42
C GLY A 122 -6.43 2.41 -5.07
N THR A 123 -7.48 3.05 -5.58
CA THR A 123 -7.65 4.50 -5.48
C THR A 123 -9.03 4.91 -5.00
N GLU A 124 -9.08 6.08 -4.38
CA GLU A 124 -10.33 6.74 -4.01
C GLU A 124 -10.96 7.38 -5.24
N LEU A 125 -12.27 7.20 -5.40
CA LEU A 125 -13.10 7.85 -6.39
C LEU A 125 -13.63 9.16 -5.82
N VAL A 126 -12.78 10.19 -5.78
CA VAL A 126 -13.05 11.48 -5.11
C VAL A 126 -14.35 12.17 -5.57
N ASN A 127 -14.79 11.91 -6.81
CA ASN A 127 -15.97 12.50 -7.42
C ASN A 127 -17.13 11.50 -7.63
N ALA A 128 -17.07 10.31 -7.04
CA ALA A 128 -18.17 9.37 -7.09
C ALA A 128 -19.20 9.67 -5.99
N THR A 129 -20.48 9.44 -6.29
CA THR A 129 -21.58 9.66 -5.33
C THR A 129 -22.32 8.36 -5.04
N LEU A 130 -22.57 8.08 -3.77
CA LEU A 130 -23.45 7.01 -3.33
C LEU A 130 -24.90 7.50 -3.30
N HIS A 131 -25.77 6.82 -4.03
CA HIS A 131 -27.21 7.06 -3.98
C HIS A 131 -27.86 6.25 -2.86
N HIS A 132 -29.01 6.71 -2.37
CA HIS A 132 -29.77 6.07 -1.27
C HIS A 132 -30.18 4.61 -1.56
N ASN A 133 -30.18 4.19 -2.83
CA ASN A 133 -30.49 2.84 -3.27
C ASN A 133 -29.24 1.95 -3.37
N GLY A 134 -28.07 2.42 -2.90
CA GLY A 134 -26.81 1.69 -2.94
C GLY A 134 -26.05 1.79 -4.27
N MET A 135 -26.58 2.51 -5.27
CA MET A 135 -25.86 2.73 -6.52
C MET A 135 -24.72 3.73 -6.36
N ILE A 136 -23.58 3.42 -6.97
CA ILE A 136 -22.45 4.35 -7.09
C ILE A 136 -22.53 4.97 -8.49
N LYS A 137 -22.64 6.30 -8.54
CA LYS A 137 -22.50 7.07 -9.78
C LYS A 137 -21.05 7.54 -9.89
N LEU A 138 -20.38 7.13 -10.96
CA LEU A 138 -19.02 7.57 -11.26
C LEU A 138 -19.04 8.98 -11.85
N ALA A 139 -17.94 9.72 -11.67
CA ALA A 139 -17.82 11.07 -12.20
C ALA A 139 -17.89 11.14 -13.74
N THR A 140 -17.55 10.05 -14.42
CA THR A 140 -17.50 9.95 -15.88
C THR A 140 -18.86 9.74 -16.54
N GLY A 141 -19.93 9.52 -15.78
CA GLY A 141 -21.25 9.16 -16.30
C GLY A 141 -21.49 7.66 -16.29
#